data_AF-A0A3D1PDV3-F1
#
_entry.id   AF-A0A3D1PDV3-F1
#
_cell.length_a   1.000
_cell.length_b   1.000
_cell.length_c   1.000
_cell.angle_alpha   90.00
_cell.angle_beta   90.00
_cell.angle_gamma   90.00
#
_symmetry.space_group_name_H-M   'P 1'
#
loop_
_entity.id
_entity.type
_entity.pdbx_description
1 polymer ?
#
loop_
_entity_poly.entity_id
_entity_poly.type
_entity_poly.pdbx_seq_one_letter_code
_entity_poly.pdbx_strand_id
1 'polypeptide(L)' 'MQIKVHPHMLRHSCGFFLADKGYPTRDIQDWLGHASIHNTVIYTAQNSKRFSKFDWSWEEESP' A
#
# COMPACT_ATOMS: atom_id res chain seq x y z
N MET A 1 8.62 10.03 28.81
CA MET A 1 8.33 8.72 28.21
C MET A 1 9.39 8.45 27.15
N GLN A 2 10.24 7.43 27.31
CA GLN A 2 11.27 7.09 26.32
C GLN A 2 10.70 6.12 25.30
N ILE A 3 10.71 6.48 24.02
CA ILE A 3 10.32 5.59 22.92
C ILE A 3 11.53 4.75 22.54
N LYS A 4 11.43 3.43 22.66
CA LYS A 4 12.46 2.51 22.17
C LYS A 4 12.36 2.43 20.65
N VAL A 5 13.29 3.10 19.98
CA VAL A 5 13.36 3.10 18.52
C VAL A 5 14.10 1.86 18.05
N HIS A 6 13.48 1.13 17.11
CA HIS A 6 14.10 0.00 16.44
C HIS A 6 14.18 0.28 14.93
N PRO A 7 15.23 -0.14 14.22
CA PRO A 7 15.36 0.05 12.77
C PRO A 7 14.15 -0.45 11.97
N HIS A 8 13.43 -1.45 12.48
CA HIS A 8 12.20 -1.97 11.87
C HIS A 8 11.08 -0.93 11.77
N MET A 9 11.07 0.09 12.64
CA MET A 9 10.09 1.19 12.57
C MET A 9 10.25 2.01 11.29
N LEU A 10 11.49 2.24 10.83
CA LEU A 10 11.74 2.94 9.57
C LEU A 10 11.23 2.14 8.38
N ARG A 11 11.36 0.81 8.43
CA ARG A 11 10.81 -0.08 7.40
C ARG A 11 9.28 0.02 7.33
N HIS A 12 8.60 0.07 8.48
CA HIS A 12 7.16 0.31 8.52
C HIS A 12 6.79 1.69 7.97
N SER A 13 7.47 2.75 8.41
CA SER A 13 7.23 4.10 7.89
C SER A 13 7.38 4.17 6.37
N CYS A 14 8.39 3.49 5.82
CA CYS A 14 8.59 3.42 4.37
C CYS A 14 7.43 2.68 3.65
N GLY A 15 6.97 1.56 4.21
CA GLY A 15 5.82 0.83 3.68
C GLY A 15 4.55 1.69 3.61
N PHE A 16 4.24 2.42 4.68
CA PHE A 16 3.11 3.36 4.70
C PHE A 16 3.30 4.54 3.73
N PHE A 17 4.51 5.08 3.62
CA PHE A 17 4.80 6.18 2.70
C PHE A 17 4.59 5.78 1.23
N LEU A 18 5.05 4.60 0.82
CA LEU A 18 4.84 4.09 -0.53
C LEU A 18 3.36 3.80 -0.79
N ALA A 19 2.66 3.23 0.19
CA ALA A 19 1.22 3.03 0.08
C ALA A 19 0.50 4.37 -0.12
N ASP A 20 0.75 5.39 0.70
CA ASP A 20 0.08 6.70 0.59
C ASP A 20 0.32 7.41 -0.76
N LYS A 21 1.49 7.18 -1.37
CA LYS A 21 1.79 7.63 -2.73
C LYS A 21 1.03 6.89 -3.83
N GLY A 22 0.30 5.84 -3.50
CA GLY A 22 -0.52 5.06 -4.43
C GLY A 22 0.27 4.00 -5.20
N TYR A 23 1.44 3.58 -4.70
CA TYR A 23 2.17 2.45 -5.30
C TYR A 23 1.37 1.15 -5.12
N PRO A 24 1.36 0.26 -6.13
CA PRO A 24 0.74 -1.06 -6.03
C PRO A 24 1.30 -1.88 -4.87
N THR A 25 0.42 -2.65 -4.20
CA THR A 25 0.80 -3.45 -3.03
C THR A 25 1.90 -4.48 -3.34
N ARG A 26 1.93 -5.02 -4.57
CA ARG A 26 2.94 -5.99 -4.99
C ARG A 26 4.32 -5.34 -5.14
N ASP A 27 4.39 -4.15 -5.75
CA ASP A 27 5.64 -3.41 -5.90
C ASP A 27 6.24 -3.05 -4.53
N ILE A 28 5.41 -2.64 -3.58
CA ILE A 28 5.84 -2.38 -2.20
C ILE A 28 6.38 -3.65 -1.54
N GLN A 29 5.75 -4.79 -1.80
CA GLN A 29 6.19 -6.08 -1.26
C GLN A 29 7.56 -6.47 -1.79
N ASP A 30 7.76 -6.38 -3.10
CA ASP A 30 9.02 -6.78 -3.74
C ASP A 30 10.15 -5.83 -3.33
N TRP A 31 9.86 -4.52 -3.26
CA TRP A 31 10.81 -3.51 -2.80
C TRP A 31 11.23 -3.70 -1.34
N LEU A 32 10.29 -4.08 -0.47
CA LEU A 32 10.58 -4.40 0.92
C LEU A 32 11.08 -5.83 1.12
N GLY A 33 11.09 -6.70 0.10
CA GLY A 33 11.48 -8.10 0.23
C GLY A 33 10.61 -8.91 1.20
N HIS A 34 9.30 -8.65 1.22
CA HIS A 34 8.38 -9.44 2.04
C HIS A 34 8.05 -10.78 1.38
N ALA A 35 8.34 -11.89 2.07
CA ALA A 35 7.99 -13.22 1.58
C ALA A 35 6.46 -13.43 1.56
N SER A 36 5.76 -13.00 2.62
CA SER A 36 4.31 -13.05 2.71
C SER A 36 3.68 -11.71 2.38
N ILE A 37 2.66 -11.72 1.52
CA ILE A 37 1.87 -10.53 1.18
C ILE A 37 1.13 -9.96 2.40
N HIS A 38 0.85 -10.80 3.41
CA HIS A 38 0.21 -10.38 4.66
C HIS A 38 1.03 -9.31 5.40
N ASN A 39 2.35 -9.33 5.25
CA ASN A 39 3.23 -8.34 5.87
C ASN A 39 3.20 -6.98 5.16
N THR A 40 2.66 -6.92 3.95
CA THR A 40 2.58 -5.70 3.13
C THR A 40 1.18 -5.12 3.09
N VAL A 41 0.13 -5.95 3.11
CA VAL A 41 -1.27 -5.47 3.05
C VAL A 41 -1.62 -4.51 4.18
N ILE A 42 -0.96 -4.63 5.34
CA ILE A 42 -1.12 -3.72 6.48
C ILE A 42 -0.88 -2.25 6.09
N TYR A 43 0.04 -1.98 5.15
CA TYR A 43 0.34 -0.62 4.72
C TYR A 43 -0.76 -0.02 3.83
N THR A 44 -1.55 -0.88 3.19
CA THR A 44 -2.57 -0.47 2.21
C THR A 44 -4.00 -0.55 2.76
N ALA A 45 -4.17 -1.08 3.98
CA ALA A 45 -5.49 -1.31 4.58
C ALA A 45 -6.33 -0.03 4.72
N GLN A 46 -5.68 1.11 4.99
CA GLN A 46 -6.35 2.41 5.18
C GLN A 46 -6.23 3.34 3.96
N ASN A 47 -5.70 2.84 2.84
CA ASN A 47 -5.41 3.69 1.68
C ASN A 47 -6.58 3.67 0.67
N SER A 48 -7.51 4.62 0.81
CA SER A 48 -8.63 4.80 -0.13
C SER A 48 -8.20 5.27 -1.52
N LYS A 49 -7.03 5.91 -1.66
CA LYS A 49 -6.51 6.41 -2.95
C LYS A 49 -6.32 5.28 -3.97
N ARG A 50 -6.14 4.04 -3.52
CA ARG A 50 -6.04 2.86 -4.41
C ARG A 50 -7.27 2.69 -5.30
N PHE A 51 -8.42 3.23 -4.89
CA PHE A 51 -9.67 3.11 -5.64
C PHE A 51 -9.89 4.25 -6.64
N SER A 52 -9.08 5.31 -6.61
CA SER A 52 -9.25 6.49 -7.48
C SER A 52 -9.09 6.20 -8.98
N LYS A 53 -8.45 5.09 -9.33
CA LYS A 53 -8.21 4.68 -10.72
C LYS A 53 -9.30 3.78 -11.29
N PHE A 54 -10.25 3.33 -10.48
CA PHE A 54 -11.38 2.57 -11.00
C PHE A 54 -12.41 3.55 -11.54
N ASP A 55 -12.47 3.62 -12.86
CA ASP A 55 -13.62 4.18 -13.54
C ASP A 55 -14.75 3.16 -13.47
N TRP A 56 -15.83 3.50 -12.77
CA TRP A 56 -17.03 2.67 -12.62
C TRP A 56 -18.08 2.98 -13.69
N SER A 57 -17.71 3.80 -14.69
CA SER A 57 -18.51 4.04 -15.87
C SER A 57 -18.52 2.77 -16.71
N TRP A 58 -19.58 1.99 -16.60
CA TRP A 58 -19.87 0.95 -17.57
C TRP A 58 -20.26 1.67 -18.86
N GLU A 59 -19.45 1.55 -19.91
CA GLU A 59 -19.86 2.03 -21.22
C GLU A 59 -21.14 1.27 -21.63
N GLU A 60 -22.26 1.98 -21.70
CA GLU A 60 -23.43 1.49 -22.42
C GLU A 60 -23.06 1.44 -23.91
N GLU A 61 -22.42 0.36 -24.34
CA GLU A 61 -22.50 -0.03 -25.75
C GLU A 61 -23.97 -0.33 -26.06
N SER A 62 -24.68 0.71 -26.49
CA SER A 62 -25.97 0.59 -27.17
C SER A 62 -25.77 -0.16 -28.50
N PRO A 63 -26.74 -0.97 -28.93
CA PRO A 63 -26.61 -1.87 -30.09
C PRO A 63 -26.19 -1.20 -31.40
#